data_AF-A0AAD5DD53-F1
#
_entry.id   AF-A0AAD5DD53-F1
#
_cell.length_a   1.000
_cell.length_b   1.000
_cell.length_c   1.000
_cell.angle_alpha   90.00
_cell.angle_beta   90.00
_cell.angle_gamma   90.00
#
_symmetry.space_group_name_H-M   'P 1'
#
loop_
_entity.id
_entity.type
_entity.pdbx_description
1 polymer ?
#
loop_
_entity_poly.entity_id
_entity_poly.type
_entity_poly.pdbx_seq_one_letter_code
_entity_poly.pdbx_strand_id
1 'polypeptide(L)' 'MHQFKGRSTSIGAKKVKTECTHFKNYCNAKNIEGCKRSFQNVKKEYTTLRKKLEAYFQMSREIEAIETASRPR' A
#
# COMPACT_ATOMS: atom_id res chain seq x y z
N MET A 1 -0.56 14.90 3.62
CA MET A 1 0.36 14.02 2.86
C MET A 1 1.60 13.57 3.63
N HIS A 2 2.17 14.40 4.52
CA HIS A 2 3.34 14.00 5.33
C HIS A 2 3.09 12.74 6.19
N GLN A 3 1.99 12.71 6.97
CA GLN A 3 1.67 11.57 7.82
C GLN A 3 1.42 10.27 7.02
N PHE A 4 0.67 10.37 5.93
CA PHE A 4 0.38 9.21 5.08
C PHE A 4 1.65 8.65 4.41
N LYS A 5 2.60 9.52 3.99
CA LYS A 5 3.93 9.10 3.54
C LYS A 5 4.71 8.38 4.66
N GLY A 6 4.64 8.88 5.89
CA GLY A 6 5.28 8.26 7.05
C GLY A 6 4.77 6.83 7.30
N ARG A 7 3.44 6.68 7.41
CA ARG A 7 2.79 5.37 7.64
C ARG A 7 3.01 4.38 6.49
N SER A 8 3.04 4.85 5.24
CA SER A 8 3.37 3.97 4.11
C SER A 8 4.85 3.56 4.12
N THR A 9 5.76 4.41 4.58
CA THR A 9 7.17 4.07 4.70
C THR A 9 7.42 3.00 5.77
N SER A 10 6.76 3.09 6.93
CA SER A 10 6.96 2.15 8.04
C SER A 10 6.57 0.71 7.72
N ILE A 11 5.68 0.49 6.75
CA ILE A 11 5.24 -0.85 6.29
C ILE A 11 5.88 -1.26 4.95
N GLY A 12 6.86 -0.50 4.45
CA GLY A 12 7.52 -0.82 3.18
C GLY A 12 6.65 -0.60 1.93
N ALA A 13 5.58 0.20 2.00
CA ALA A 13 4.69 0.51 0.88
C ALA A 13 5.35 1.47 -0.15
N LYS A 14 6.39 0.99 -0.85
CA LYS A 14 7.28 1.76 -1.72
C LYS A 14 6.53 2.61 -2.76
N LYS A 15 5.60 2.01 -3.51
CA LYS A 15 4.87 2.71 -4.58
C LYS A 15 3.94 3.80 -4.04
N VAL A 16 3.24 3.51 -2.94
CA VAL A 16 2.40 4.49 -2.25
C VAL A 16 3.25 5.67 -1.78
N LYS A 17 4.39 5.41 -1.12
CA LYS A 17 5.34 6.45 -0.69
C LYS A 17 5.82 7.32 -1.85
N THR A 18 6.15 6.72 -3.00
CA THR A 18 6.57 7.45 -4.21
C THR A 18 5.48 8.41 -4.68
N GLU A 19 4.25 7.93 -4.85
CA GLU A 19 3.14 8.79 -5.30
C GLU A 19 2.77 9.88 -4.28
N CYS A 20 2.92 9.61 -2.97
CA CYS A 20 2.79 10.64 -1.94
C CYS A 20 3.85 11.75 -2.06
N THR A 21 5.05 11.38 -2.50
CA THR A 21 6.16 12.32 -2.74
C THR A 21 5.87 13.16 -3.98
N HIS A 22 5.41 12.55 -5.07
CA HIS A 22 4.96 13.25 -6.27
C HIS A 22 3.84 14.24 -5.96
N PHE A 23 2.81 13.81 -5.22
CA PHE A 23 1.72 14.69 -4.80
C PHE A 23 2.22 15.91 -4.03
N LYS A 24 3.11 15.71 -3.05
CA LYS A 24 3.69 16.83 -2.29
C LYS A 24 4.47 17.79 -3.21
N ASN A 25 5.24 17.26 -4.15
CA ASN A 25 6.01 18.09 -5.08
C ASN A 25 5.09 18.92 -6.00
N TYR A 26 4.01 18.35 -6.51
CA TYR A 26 3.02 19.08 -7.31
C TYR A 26 2.27 20.14 -6.49
N CYS A 27 1.96 19.87 -5.22
CA CYS A 27 1.39 20.89 -4.34
C CYS A 27 2.34 22.08 -4.17
N ASN A 28 3.63 21.81 -3.92
CA ASN A 28 4.64 22.86 -3.78
C ASN A 28 4.81 23.68 -5.07
N ALA A 29 4.72 23.03 -6.22
CA ALA A 29 4.78 23.67 -7.54
C ALA A 29 3.46 24.34 -7.97
N LYS A 30 2.42 24.34 -7.13
CA LYS A 30 1.05 24.82 -7.45
C LYS A 30 0.47 24.20 -8.74
N ASN A 31 0.87 22.97 -9.08
CA ASN A 31 0.40 22.25 -10.26
C ASN A 31 -0.85 21.42 -9.93
N ILE A 32 -2.03 22.00 -10.18
CA ILE A 32 -3.33 21.38 -9.83
C ILE A 32 -3.55 20.05 -10.58
N GLU A 33 -3.21 19.99 -11.87
CA GLU A 33 -3.39 18.78 -12.68
C GLU A 33 -2.45 17.65 -12.22
N GLY A 34 -1.21 18.00 -11.88
CA GLY A 34 -0.25 17.08 -11.25
C GLY A 34 -0.75 16.57 -9.90
N CYS A 35 -1.32 17.44 -9.05
CA CYS A 35 -1.94 17.05 -7.78
C CYS A 35 -3.08 16.06 -7.99
N LYS A 36 -4.03 16.34 -8.89
CA LYS A 36 -5.15 15.45 -9.17
C LYS A 36 -4.67 14.09 -9.65
N ARG A 37 -3.75 14.06 -10.62
CA ARG A 37 -3.20 12.81 -11.19
C ARG A 37 -2.49 11.98 -10.13
N SER A 38 -1.54 12.57 -9.40
CA SER A 38 -0.79 11.86 -8.36
C SER A 38 -1.70 11.39 -7.22
N PHE A 39 -2.76 12.13 -6.88
CA PHE A 39 -3.73 11.67 -5.89
C PHE A 39 -4.50 10.42 -6.34
N GLN A 40 -4.92 10.36 -7.60
CA GLN A 40 -5.53 9.17 -8.16
C GLN A 40 -4.56 7.98 -8.15
N ASN A 41 -3.29 8.22 -8.47
CA ASN A 41 -2.26 7.19 -8.38
C ASN A 41 -2.03 6.69 -6.94
N VAL A 42 -2.03 7.59 -5.94
CA VAL A 42 -1.95 7.19 -4.52
C VAL A 42 -3.08 6.22 -4.17
N LYS A 43 -4.32 6.52 -4.58
CA LYS A 43 -5.49 5.64 -4.35
C LYS A 43 -5.33 4.28 -5.03
N LYS A 44 -4.86 4.29 -6.29
CA LYS A 44 -4.62 3.08 -7.07
C LYS A 44 -3.57 2.19 -6.38
N GLU A 45 -2.40 2.73 -6.08
CA GLU A 45 -1.30 1.98 -5.47
C GLU A 45 -1.65 1.48 -4.07
N TYR A 46 -2.40 2.27 -3.29
CA TYR A 46 -2.94 1.82 -2.00
C TYR A 46 -3.86 0.62 -2.17
N THR A 47 -4.82 0.70 -3.10
CA THR A 47 -5.77 -0.38 -3.36
C THR A 47 -5.06 -1.64 -3.86
N THR A 48 -4.08 -1.49 -4.75
CA THR A 48 -3.26 -2.59 -5.24
C THR A 48 -2.47 -3.25 -4.11
N LEU A 49 -1.83 -2.47 -3.25
CA LEU A 49 -1.08 -3.01 -2.11
C LEU A 49 -2.01 -3.74 -1.13
N ARG A 50 -3.16 -3.15 -0.80
CA ARG A 50 -4.16 -3.74 0.09
C ARG A 50 -4.59 -5.11 -0.42
N LYS A 51 -4.98 -5.22 -1.69
CA LYS A 51 -5.38 -6.51 -2.30
C LYS A 51 -4.28 -7.56 -2.24
N LYS A 52 -3.02 -7.16 -2.47
CA LYS A 52 -1.87 -8.08 -2.39
C LYS A 52 -1.63 -8.59 -0.97
N LEU A 53 -1.74 -7.71 0.03
CA LEU A 53 -1.60 -8.09 1.43
C LEU A 53 -2.75 -8.98 1.89
N GLU A 54 -3.99 -8.66 1.50
CA GLU A 54 -5.15 -9.50 1.77
C GLU A 54 -4.97 -10.92 1.21
N ALA A 55 -4.52 -11.05 -0.05
CA ALA A 55 -4.22 -12.33 -0.66
C ALA A 55 -3.08 -13.07 0.05
N TYR A 56 -1.99 -12.36 0.39
CA TYR A 56 -0.87 -12.94 1.14
C TYR A 56 -1.32 -13.52 2.48
N PHE A 57 -2.06 -12.74 3.27
CA PHE A 57 -2.55 -13.20 4.58
C PHE A 57 -3.59 -14.31 4.47
N GLN A 58 -4.37 -14.35 3.39
CA GLN A 58 -5.29 -15.46 3.13
C GLN A 58 -4.53 -16.77 2.91
N MET A 59 -3.50 -16.76 2.06
CA MET A 59 -2.65 -17.93 1.85
C MET A 59 -1.91 -18.35 3.12
N SER A 60 -1.38 -17.41 3.91
CA SER A 60 -0.72 -17.73 5.18
C SER A 60 -1.65 -18.48 6.14
N ARG A 61 -2.90 -18.02 6.28
CA ARG A 61 -3.90 -18.70 7.13
C ARG A 61 -4.26 -20.09 6.62
N GLU A 62 -4.34 -20.27 5.30
CA GLU A 62 -4.62 -21.57 4.69
C GLU A 62 -3.50 -22.57 4.96
N ILE A 63 -2.23 -22.13 4.84
CA ILE A 63 -1.06 -22.96 5.17
C ILE A 63 -1.08 -23.36 6.65
N GLU A 64 -1.29 -22.40 7.57
CA GLU A 64 -1.39 -22.67 9.01
C GLU A 64 -2.53 -23.66 9.33
N ALA A 65 -3.68 -23.52 8.67
CA ALA A 65 -4.81 -24.45 8.83
C ALA A 65 -4.48 -25.87 8.35
N ILE A 66 -3.76 -26.01 7.23
CA ILE A 66 -3.32 -27.32 6.72
C ILE A 66 -2.31 -27.96 7.68
N GLU A 67 -1.34 -27.19 8.18
CA GLU A 67 -0.32 -27.68 9.10
C GLU A 67 -0.93 -28.15 10.43
N THR A 68 -1.88 -27.40 10.99
CA THR A 68 -2.59 -27.79 12.21
C THR A 68 -3.46 -29.04 12.02
N ALA A 69 -4.12 -29.18 10.87
CA ALA A 69 -4.91 -30.37 10.53
C ALA A 69 -4.05 -31.64 10.32
N SER A 70 -2.78 -31.48 9.95
CA SER A 70 -1.87 -32.59 9.60
C SER A 70 -1.09 -33.16 10.79
N ARG A 71 -1.23 -32.58 11.99
CA ARG A 71 -0.47 -32.99 13.18
C ARG A 71 -1.04 -34.28 13.79
N PRO A 72 -0.24 -35.34 14.03
CA PRO A 72 -0.71 -36.54 14.73
C PRO A 72 -1.05 -36.20 16.19
N ARG A 73 -2.09 -36.85 16.75
CA ARG A 73 -2.53 -36.66 18.14
C ARG A 73 -1.50 -37.17 19.13
#